data_AF-A0A6I2GIP8-F1
#
_entry.id   AF-A0A6I2GIP8-F1
#
_cell.length_a   1.000
_cell.length_b   1.000
_cell.length_c   1.000
_cell.angle_alpha   90.00
_cell.angle_beta   90.00
_cell.angle_gamma   90.00
#
_symmetry.space_group_name_H-M   'P 1'
#
loop_
_entity.id
_entity.type
_entity.pdbx_description
1 polymer ?
#
loop_
_entity_poly.entity_id
_entity_poly.type
_entity_poly.pdbx_seq_one_letter_code
_entity_poly.pdbx_strand_id
1 'polypeptide(L)'
;MFLSGGKKIMTIFSEKVFQLRKEFAYSQEELAEKLEVSRQTISNWENGTAQPALDKAVELSNLFDVSLDEMVGKKIQQAKTVSPILKAFIGQTVSVFLNPSSDAWMSVSRTEVKKCEVIDVSEHSLKVIVDERKQKIERVFMLKDIIGIKEEVV
;
A
#
# COMPACT_ATOMS: atom_id res chain seq x y z
N MET A 1 27.82 -33.14 17.82
CA MET A 1 28.15 -31.70 17.75
C MET A 1 27.56 -31.18 16.44
N PHE A 2 26.32 -30.68 16.46
CA PHE A 2 25.65 -30.22 15.24
C PHE A 2 25.98 -28.75 14.99
N LEU A 3 26.72 -28.51 13.92
CA LEU A 3 26.92 -27.20 13.32
C LEU A 3 25.68 -26.86 12.47
N SER A 4 24.99 -25.77 12.77
CA SER A 4 24.11 -25.08 11.81
C SER A 4 23.87 -23.64 12.28
N GLY A 5 24.93 -22.84 12.27
CA GLY A 5 24.84 -21.38 12.35
C GLY A 5 24.54 -20.78 10.98
N GLY A 6 23.44 -21.20 10.34
CA GLY A 6 22.90 -20.51 9.18
C GLY A 6 22.15 -19.28 9.67
N LYS A 7 22.54 -18.08 9.23
CA LYS A 7 21.84 -16.84 9.58
C LYS A 7 20.37 -16.94 9.15
N LYS A 8 19.50 -17.19 10.12
CA LYS A 8 18.05 -17.37 9.91
C LYS A 8 17.46 -16.07 9.37
N ILE A 9 16.75 -16.13 8.25
CA ILE A 9 16.07 -14.96 7.68
C ILE A 9 14.79 -14.74 8.49
N MET A 10 14.81 -13.74 9.37
CA MET A 10 13.61 -13.28 10.09
C MET A 10 12.76 -12.40 9.17
N THR A 11 11.44 -12.53 9.28
CA THR A 11 10.52 -11.62 8.59
C THR A 11 10.31 -10.36 9.42
N ILE A 12 9.93 -9.26 8.77
CA ILE A 12 9.57 -7.99 9.42
C ILE A 12 8.53 -8.22 10.53
N PHE A 13 7.54 -9.06 10.27
CA PHE A 13 6.53 -9.44 11.25
C PHE A 13 7.13 -10.14 12.48
N SER A 14 8.03 -11.11 12.26
CA SER A 14 8.68 -11.87 13.34
C SER A 14 9.50 -10.95 14.25
N GLU A 15 10.27 -10.05 13.65
CA GLU A 15 11.04 -9.02 14.35
C GLU A 15 10.12 -8.09 15.15
N LYS A 16 9.00 -7.66 14.55
CA LYS A 16 8.06 -6.73 15.18
C LYS A 16 7.34 -7.36 16.39
N VAL A 17 6.92 -8.62 16.30
CA VAL A 17 6.35 -9.35 17.44
C VAL A 17 7.35 -9.43 18.60
N PHE A 18 8.61 -9.78 18.30
CA PHE A 18 9.66 -9.83 19.32
C PHE A 18 9.90 -8.47 20.00
N GLN A 19 9.97 -7.40 19.21
CA GLN A 19 10.15 -6.04 19.71
C GLN A 19 8.98 -5.62 20.61
N LEU A 20 7.74 -5.74 20.13
CA LEU A 20 6.55 -5.35 20.91
C LEU A 20 6.44 -6.16 22.21
N ARG A 21 6.70 -7.46 22.17
CA ARG A 21 6.72 -8.28 23.40
C ARG A 21 7.71 -7.73 24.42
N LYS A 22 8.91 -7.33 23.97
CA LYS A 22 9.95 -6.77 24.84
C LYS A 22 9.61 -5.37 25.35
N GLU A 23 9.01 -4.52 24.53
CA GLU A 23 8.53 -3.19 24.92
C GLU A 23 7.45 -3.27 26.00
N PHE A 24 6.56 -4.25 25.91
CA PHE A 24 5.52 -4.52 26.92
C PHE A 24 6.02 -5.38 28.09
N ALA A 25 7.33 -5.66 28.14
CA ALA A 25 7.99 -6.43 29.19
C ALA A 25 7.43 -7.86 29.41
N TYR A 26 6.80 -8.47 28.40
CA TYR A 26 6.30 -9.84 28.50
C TYR A 26 7.40 -10.87 28.24
N SER A 27 7.38 -11.96 29.00
CA SER A 27 8.02 -13.21 28.65
C SER A 27 7.27 -13.91 27.50
N GLN A 28 7.92 -14.88 26.84
CA GLN A 28 7.24 -15.70 25.83
C GLN A 28 6.09 -16.52 26.42
N GLU A 29 6.16 -16.86 27.71
CA GLU A 29 5.09 -17.57 28.41
C GLU A 29 3.88 -16.65 28.61
N GLU A 30 4.10 -15.45 29.16
CA GLU A 30 3.01 -14.48 29.41
C GLU A 30 2.31 -14.04 28.12
N LEU A 31 3.05 -13.87 27.02
CA LEU A 31 2.43 -13.57 25.72
C LEU A 31 1.64 -14.78 25.19
N ALA A 32 2.12 -16.00 25.43
CA ALA A 32 1.43 -17.21 25.01
C ALA A 32 0.11 -17.39 25.77
N GLU A 33 0.11 -17.15 27.08
CA GLU A 33 -1.09 -17.16 27.92
C GLU A 33 -2.12 -16.14 27.44
N LYS A 34 -1.70 -14.91 27.14
CA LYS A 34 -2.59 -13.84 26.65
C LYS A 34 -3.25 -14.15 25.31
N LEU A 35 -2.60 -14.96 24.48
CA LEU A 35 -3.06 -15.33 23.14
C LEU A 35 -3.62 -16.76 23.08
N GLU A 36 -3.72 -17.44 24.22
CA GLU A 36 -4.19 -18.83 24.32
C GLU A 36 -3.45 -19.80 23.38
N VAL A 37 -2.12 -19.64 23.28
CA VAL A 37 -1.24 -20.49 22.49
C VAL A 37 -0.13 -21.08 23.35
N SER A 38 0.67 -21.99 22.79
CA SER A 38 1.84 -22.51 23.49
C SER A 38 3.01 -21.51 23.46
N ARG A 39 3.87 -21.52 24.48
CA ARG A 39 5.16 -20.80 24.49
C ARG A 39 6.01 -21.10 23.25
N GLN A 40 6.00 -22.35 22.78
CA GLN A 40 6.73 -22.76 21.58
C GLN A 40 6.18 -22.07 20.33
N THR A 41 4.87 -21.84 20.26
CA THR A 41 4.22 -21.08 19.18
C THR A 41 4.77 -19.66 19.11
N ILE A 42 4.83 -18.95 20.25
CA ILE A 42 5.42 -17.61 20.31
C ILE A 42 6.89 -17.64 19.87
N SER A 43 7.69 -18.58 20.37
CA SER A 43 9.08 -18.75 19.95
C SER A 43 9.21 -18.97 18.44
N ASN A 44 8.32 -19.78 17.85
CA ASN A 44 8.35 -20.03 16.41
C ASN A 44 7.99 -18.78 15.60
N TRP A 45 7.03 -17.98 16.04
CA TRP A 45 6.67 -16.71 15.40
C TRP A 45 7.81 -15.70 15.48
N GLU A 46 8.42 -15.53 16.65
CA GLU A 46 9.53 -14.60 16.83
C GLU A 46 10.77 -15.02 16.07
N ASN A 47 11.01 -16.31 15.92
CA ASN A 47 12.14 -16.81 15.16
C ASN A 47 11.83 -17.01 13.66
N GLY A 48 10.64 -16.64 13.18
CA GLY A 48 10.24 -16.79 11.77
C GLY A 48 10.17 -18.24 11.26
N THR A 49 10.07 -19.24 12.15
CA THR A 49 9.85 -20.65 11.77
C THR A 49 8.39 -21.00 11.54
N ALA A 50 7.48 -20.18 12.03
CA ALA A 50 6.04 -20.27 11.74
C ALA A 50 5.46 -18.85 11.69
N GLN A 51 4.27 -18.71 11.12
CA GLN A 51 3.50 -17.47 11.16
C GLN A 51 2.18 -17.69 11.90
N PRO A 52 1.64 -16.67 12.60
CA PRO A 52 0.30 -16.74 13.13
C PRO A 52 -0.72 -16.79 11.98
N ALA A 53 -1.85 -17.44 12.23
CA ALA A 53 -3.03 -17.26 11.41
C ALA A 53 -3.59 -15.83 11.57
N LEU A 54 -4.46 -15.42 10.66
CA LEU A 54 -4.94 -14.03 10.59
C LEU A 54 -5.63 -13.58 11.88
N ASP A 55 -6.43 -14.45 12.49
CA ASP A 55 -7.07 -14.26 13.79
C ASP A 55 -6.04 -13.93 14.88
N LYS A 56 -4.96 -14.71 14.99
CA LYS A 56 -3.90 -14.45 15.98
C LYS A 56 -3.06 -13.23 15.66
N ALA A 57 -2.89 -12.90 14.38
CA ALA A 57 -2.26 -11.64 13.98
C ALA A 57 -3.11 -10.43 14.40
N VAL A 58 -4.44 -10.50 14.26
CA VAL A 58 -5.37 -9.46 14.73
C VAL A 58 -5.36 -9.36 16.26
N GLU A 59 -5.36 -10.49 16.97
CA GLU A 59 -5.24 -10.47 18.44
C GLU A 59 -3.94 -9.82 18.91
N LEU A 60 -2.80 -10.14 18.27
CA LEU A 60 -1.51 -9.50 18.52
C LEU A 60 -1.57 -7.98 18.29
N SER A 61 -2.16 -7.55 17.18
CA SER A 61 -2.26 -6.13 16.85
C SER A 61 -3.10 -5.37 17.89
N ASN A 62 -4.23 -5.96 18.31
CA ASN A 62 -5.08 -5.40 19.36
C ASN A 62 -4.39 -5.39 20.73
N LEU A 63 -3.67 -6.47 21.09
CA LEU A 63 -2.99 -6.59 22.37
C LEU A 63 -1.90 -5.53 22.55
N PHE A 64 -1.21 -5.18 21.46
CA PHE A 64 -0.13 -4.20 21.47
C PHE A 64 -0.57 -2.79 21.05
N ASP A 65 -1.87 -2.57 20.81
CA ASP A 65 -2.44 -1.31 20.34
C ASP A 65 -1.74 -0.74 19.08
N VAL A 66 -1.52 -1.62 18.10
CA VAL A 66 -0.94 -1.28 16.79
C VAL A 66 -1.82 -1.81 15.67
N SER A 67 -1.73 -1.23 14.48
CA SER A 67 -2.39 -1.78 13.29
C SER A 67 -1.65 -3.01 12.73
N LEU A 68 -2.38 -3.88 12.02
CA LEU A 68 -1.77 -4.99 11.28
C LEU A 68 -0.76 -4.51 10.22
N ASP A 69 -1.01 -3.37 9.59
CA ASP A 69 -0.06 -2.76 8.63
C ASP A 69 1.27 -2.40 9.30
N GLU A 70 1.23 -1.83 10.51
CA GLU A 70 2.42 -1.56 11.30
C GLU A 70 3.15 -2.83 11.71
N MET A 71 2.42 -3.92 11.99
CA MET A 71 3.02 -5.22 12.30
C MET A 71 3.84 -5.80 11.13
N VAL A 72 3.43 -5.55 9.88
CA VAL A 72 4.16 -6.01 8.68
C VAL A 72 5.14 -4.96 8.12
N GLY A 73 5.38 -3.87 8.85
CA GLY A 73 6.28 -2.79 8.44
C GLY A 73 5.79 -2.01 7.22
N LYS A 74 4.51 -2.10 6.88
CA LYS A 74 3.88 -1.09 6.05
C LYS A 74 3.78 0.16 6.90
N LYS A 75 4.73 1.08 6.73
CA LYS A 75 4.43 2.48 7.04
C LYS A 75 3.17 2.78 6.25
N ILE A 76 2.08 3.18 6.93
CA ILE A 76 1.01 3.89 6.25
C ILE A 76 1.74 4.96 5.47
N GLN A 77 1.78 4.81 4.15
CA GLN A 77 2.24 5.87 3.29
C GLN A 77 1.30 7.00 3.69
N GLN A 78 1.81 7.99 4.45
CA GLN A 78 1.06 9.21 4.67
C GLN A 78 0.49 9.52 3.30
N ALA A 79 -0.84 9.50 3.19
CA ALA A 79 -1.55 9.74 1.96
C ALA A 79 -0.75 10.80 1.24
N LYS A 80 -0.12 10.45 0.10
CA LYS A 80 0.62 11.45 -0.67
C LYS A 80 -0.44 12.48 -0.97
N THR A 81 -0.46 13.57 -0.20
CA THR A 81 -1.51 14.57 -0.29
C THR A 81 -1.53 14.92 -1.75
N VAL A 82 -2.64 14.57 -2.43
CA VAL A 82 -2.81 14.84 -3.86
C VAL A 82 -2.30 16.25 -4.06
N SER A 83 -1.23 16.39 -4.85
CA SER A 83 -0.53 17.66 -4.97
C SER A 83 -1.58 18.75 -5.16
N PRO A 84 -1.58 19.85 -4.37
CA PRO A 84 -2.54 20.93 -4.53
C PRO A 84 -2.66 21.39 -5.99
N ILE A 85 -1.56 21.27 -6.74
CA ILE A 85 -1.47 21.53 -8.17
C ILE A 85 -2.42 20.64 -8.98
N LEU A 86 -2.52 19.34 -8.69
CA LEU A 86 -3.41 18.44 -9.43
C LEU A 86 -4.88 18.80 -9.19
N LYS A 87 -5.24 19.12 -7.95
CA LYS A 87 -6.61 19.57 -7.61
C LYS A 87 -6.97 20.88 -8.31
N ALA A 88 -6.00 21.74 -8.59
CA ALA A 88 -6.24 22.99 -9.32
C ALA A 88 -6.74 22.76 -10.75
N PHE A 89 -6.47 21.60 -11.36
CA PHE A 89 -6.96 21.27 -12.69
C PHE A 89 -8.43 20.84 -12.72
N ILE A 90 -9.10 20.62 -11.59
CA ILE A 90 -10.53 20.25 -11.57
C ILE A 90 -11.35 21.34 -12.28
N GLY A 91 -12.16 20.94 -13.26
CA GLY A 91 -12.94 21.81 -14.14
C GLY A 91 -12.16 22.41 -15.31
N GLN A 92 -10.85 22.15 -15.44
CA GLN A 92 -10.03 22.61 -16.56
C GLN A 92 -9.96 21.55 -17.67
N THR A 93 -9.80 22.02 -18.91
CA THR A 93 -9.51 21.16 -20.06
C THR A 93 -7.99 21.02 -20.22
N VAL A 94 -7.51 19.78 -20.18
CA VAL A 94 -6.07 19.46 -20.18
C VAL A 94 -5.74 18.40 -21.23
N SER A 95 -4.46 18.35 -21.58
CA SER A 95 -3.82 17.21 -22.24
C SER A 95 -3.06 16.38 -21.20
N VAL A 96 -3.37 15.08 -21.11
CA VAL A 96 -2.74 14.12 -20.19
C VAL A 96 -1.75 13.25 -20.96
N PHE A 97 -0.50 13.22 -20.50
CA PHE A 97 0.58 12.41 -21.06
C PHE A 97 0.77 11.15 -20.21
N LEU A 98 0.74 9.98 -20.85
CA LEU A 98 0.76 8.68 -20.18
C LEU A 98 2.05 7.91 -20.47
N ASN A 99 2.52 7.14 -19.49
CA ASN A 99 3.61 6.19 -19.66
C ASN A 99 3.11 4.88 -20.26
N PRO A 100 3.65 4.39 -21.38
CA PRO A 100 3.24 3.12 -21.98
C PRO A 100 3.66 1.85 -21.21
N SER A 101 4.33 1.94 -20.07
CA SER A 101 4.82 0.78 -19.30
C SER A 101 4.60 1.00 -17.80
N SER A 102 3.91 0.12 -17.06
CA SER A 102 4.46 -1.20 -16.72
C SER A 102 3.47 -2.38 -16.64
N ASP A 103 2.15 -2.20 -16.85
CA ASP A 103 1.15 -3.29 -16.81
C ASP A 103 -0.02 -3.06 -17.81
N ALA A 104 0.24 -2.43 -18.96
CA ALA A 104 -0.79 -2.06 -19.93
C ALA A 104 -1.25 -3.25 -20.80
N TRP A 105 -1.96 -4.22 -20.20
CA TRP A 105 -2.88 -5.08 -20.95
C TRP A 105 -4.12 -4.23 -21.29
N MET A 106 -4.35 -4.06 -22.59
CA MET A 106 -5.48 -3.42 -23.27
C MET A 106 -5.36 -1.89 -23.53
N SER A 107 -4.88 -1.57 -24.73
CA SER A 107 -5.45 -0.52 -25.60
C SER A 107 -5.12 0.97 -25.36
N VAL A 108 -3.95 1.33 -24.80
CA VAL A 108 -3.50 2.73 -24.88
C VAL A 108 -2.40 2.89 -25.92
N SER A 109 -2.79 2.94 -27.20
CA SER A 109 -1.90 3.32 -28.30
C SER A 109 -1.48 4.80 -28.25
N ARG A 110 -2.06 5.58 -27.32
CA ARG A 110 -1.87 7.02 -27.22
C ARG A 110 -1.13 7.37 -25.94
N THR A 111 0.12 7.79 -26.11
CA THR A 111 0.95 8.45 -25.09
C THR A 111 0.35 9.78 -24.62
N GLU A 112 -0.70 10.28 -25.29
CA GLU A 112 -1.32 11.58 -25.03
C GLU A 112 -2.85 11.52 -25.25
N VAL A 113 -3.61 11.99 -24.25
CA VAL A 113 -5.06 12.18 -24.31
C VAL A 113 -5.34 13.68 -24.27
N LYS A 114 -5.77 14.24 -25.41
CA LYS A 114 -6.03 15.67 -25.60
C LYS A 114 -7.46 16.04 -25.23
N LYS A 115 -7.69 17.33 -24.94
CA LYS A 115 -9.02 17.91 -24.72
C LYS A 115 -9.87 17.11 -23.73
N CYS A 116 -9.30 16.77 -22.58
CA CYS A 116 -10.04 16.09 -21.52
C CYS A 116 -10.31 17.04 -20.35
N GLU A 117 -11.56 17.07 -19.89
CA GLU A 117 -11.99 17.89 -18.76
C GLU A 117 -11.76 17.10 -17.47
N VAL A 118 -10.98 17.65 -16.54
CA VAL A 118 -10.75 16.98 -15.25
C VAL A 118 -11.97 17.12 -14.36
N ILE A 119 -12.53 16.00 -13.93
CA ILE A 119 -13.73 16.01 -13.07
C ILE A 119 -13.42 15.70 -11.61
N ASP A 120 -12.37 14.92 -11.35
CA ASP A 120 -11.99 14.52 -10.00
C ASP A 120 -10.52 14.11 -9.92
N VAL A 121 -9.90 14.35 -8.77
CA VAL A 121 -8.53 13.94 -8.46
C VAL A 121 -8.49 13.27 -7.09
N SER A 122 -8.17 11.98 -7.08
CA SER A 122 -7.96 11.18 -5.88
C SER A 122 -6.47 10.98 -5.60
N GLU A 123 -6.14 10.32 -4.49
CA GLU A 123 -4.76 9.95 -4.13
C GLU A 123 -4.04 9.11 -5.19
N HIS A 124 -4.79 8.35 -5.99
CA HIS A 124 -4.21 7.36 -6.91
C HIS A 124 -4.69 7.52 -8.35
N SER A 125 -5.70 8.34 -8.60
CA SER A 125 -6.31 8.46 -9.92
C SER A 125 -6.70 9.88 -10.29
N LEU A 126 -6.64 10.16 -11.59
CA LEU A 126 -7.24 11.30 -12.25
C LEU A 126 -8.46 10.83 -13.04
N LYS A 127 -9.62 11.41 -12.79
CA LYS A 127 -10.81 11.18 -13.62
C LYS A 127 -11.01 12.34 -14.57
N VAL A 128 -11.29 12.01 -15.83
CA VAL A 128 -11.53 13.01 -16.87
C VAL A 128 -12.72 12.63 -17.74
N ILE A 129 -13.33 13.62 -18.36
CA ILE A 129 -14.27 13.43 -19.47
C ILE A 129 -13.52 13.70 -20.78
N VAL A 130 -13.64 12.79 -21.73
CA VAL A 130 -13.11 12.93 -23.10
C VAL A 130 -14.26 12.99 -24.08
N ASP A 131 -14.25 13.97 -24.98
CA ASP A 131 -15.20 14.03 -26.10
C ASP A 131 -14.72 13.13 -27.25
N GLU A 132 -15.30 11.94 -27.38
CA GLU A 132 -15.05 11.04 -28.51
C GLU A 132 -16.33 10.88 -29.35
N ARG A 133 -16.26 11.18 -30.66
CA ARG A 133 -17.34 10.91 -31.63
C ARG A 133 -18.73 11.44 -31.23
N LYS A 134 -18.80 12.66 -30.68
CA LYS A 134 -20.02 13.33 -30.16
C LYS A 134 -20.60 12.69 -28.87
N GLN A 135 -19.83 11.86 -28.17
CA GLN A 135 -20.19 11.32 -26.85
C GLN A 135 -19.14 11.72 -25.82
N LYS A 136 -19.62 12.12 -24.64
CA LYS A 136 -18.78 12.36 -23.46
C LYS A 136 -18.50 11.03 -22.78
N ILE A 137 -17.23 10.63 -22.71
CA ILE A 137 -16.80 9.38 -22.09
C ILE A 137 -15.98 9.70 -20.84
N GLU A 138 -16.40 9.16 -19.69
CA GLU A 138 -15.59 9.20 -18.47
C GLU A 138 -14.42 8.21 -18.59
N ARG A 139 -13.21 8.67 -18.31
CA ARG A 139 -12.01 7.83 -18.22
C ARG A 139 -11.25 8.10 -16.94
N VAL A 140 -10.62 7.04 -16.43
CA VAL A 140 -9.82 7.08 -15.21
C VAL A 140 -8.38 6.71 -15.56
N PHE A 141 -7.44 7.58 -15.19
CA PHE A 141 -6.01 7.35 -15.33
C PHE A 141 -5.38 7.20 -13.94
N MET A 142 -4.51 6.21 -13.76
CA MET A 142 -3.77 6.09 -12.51
C MET A 142 -2.67 7.15 -12.48
N LEU A 143 -2.50 7.86 -11.36
CA LEU A 143 -1.50 8.93 -11.25
C LEU A 143 -0.06 8.42 -11.49
N LYS A 144 0.22 7.16 -11.13
CA LYS A 144 1.52 6.51 -11.40
C LYS A 144 1.84 6.38 -12.90
N ASP A 145 0.82 6.41 -13.75
CA ASP A 145 0.95 6.23 -15.19
C ASP A 145 0.92 7.59 -15.92
N ILE A 146 0.70 8.71 -15.21
CA ILE A 146 0.71 10.06 -15.77
C ILE A 146 2.12 10.65 -15.67
N ILE A 147 2.71 10.96 -16.83
CA ILE A 147 4.03 11.61 -16.93
C ILE A 147 3.89 13.13 -16.87
N GLY A 148 2.77 13.68 -17.35
CA GLY A 148 2.55 15.11 -17.37
C GLY A 148 1.11 15.49 -17.64
N ILE A 149 0.74 16.70 -17.22
CA ILE A 149 -0.54 17.34 -17.51
C ILE A 149 -0.25 18.75 -18.00
N LYS A 150 -0.89 19.16 -19.08
CA LYS A 150 -0.78 20.51 -19.63
C LYS A 150 -2.17 21.09 -19.84
N GLU A 151 -2.40 22.30 -19.33
CA GLU A 151 -3.61 23.05 -19.64
C GLU A 151 -3.67 23.38 -21.14
N GLU A 152 -4.82 23.12 -21.77
CA GLU A 152 -5.09 23.60 -23.12
C GLU A 152 -5.71 25.00 -23.01
N VAL A 153 -4.88 26.02 -23.21
CA VAL A 153 -5.36 27.39 -23.38
C VAL A 153 -6.06 27.45 -24.75
N VAL A 154 -7.36 27.76 -24.73
CA VAL A 154 -8.21 27.97 -25.90
C VAL A 154 -7.80 29.23 -26.66
#